data_AF-A0A0F9AXS1-F1
#
_entry.id   AF-A0A0F9AXS1-F1
#
_cell.length_a   1.000
_cell.length_b   1.000
_cell.length_c   1.000
_cell.angle_alpha   90.00
_cell.angle_beta   90.00
_cell.angle_gamma   90.00
#
_symmetry.space_group_name_H-M   'P 1'
#
loop_
_entity.id
_entity.type
_entity.pdbx_description
1 polymer ?
#
loop_
_entity_poly.entity_id
_entity_poly.type
_entity_poly.pdbx_seq_one_letter_code
_entity_poly.pdbx_strand_id
1 'polypeptide(L)'
;MAYTYDVTNDIGKVRLLIGDTDVTPTTDAQFNDEEIQAFLDLASDSLLLAASYALESWASAVSGNMKTERIGDYSYGKDEAKTKSDLAKKYREEDASKPYLTWAEYNLTSGSAITAEGD
;
A
#
# COMPACT_ATOMS: atom_id res chain seq x y z
N MET A 1 -20.08 6.21 -12.17
CA MET A 1 -18.76 6.64 -11.65
C MET A 1 -17.75 5.65 -12.20
N ALA A 2 -16.81 6.10 -13.03
CA ALA A 2 -15.75 5.23 -13.51
C ALA A 2 -14.70 5.11 -12.40
N TYR A 3 -14.38 3.89 -12.00
CA TYR A 3 -13.24 3.64 -11.11
C TYR A 3 -11.98 3.95 -11.90
N THR A 4 -11.16 4.87 -11.41
CA THR A 4 -9.90 5.28 -12.05
C THR A 4 -8.80 4.23 -11.80
N TYR A 5 -8.85 3.49 -10.69
CA TYR A 5 -7.86 2.47 -10.30
C TYR A 5 -8.50 1.09 -10.05
N ASP A 6 -7.72 0.01 -10.24
CA ASP A 6 -8.17 -1.38 -10.12
C ASP A 6 -7.70 -2.05 -8.83
N VAL A 7 -8.60 -2.27 -7.88
CA VAL A 7 -8.33 -2.91 -6.57
C VAL A 7 -8.18 -4.43 -6.63
N THR A 8 -8.37 -5.06 -7.78
CA THR A 8 -8.10 -6.50 -7.93
C THR A 8 -6.60 -6.80 -7.93
N ASN A 9 -5.79 -5.83 -8.37
CA ASN A 9 -4.34 -5.89 -8.34
C ASN A 9 -3.78 -5.30 -7.02
N ASP A 10 -2.67 -5.84 -6.56
CA ASP A 10 -1.94 -5.36 -5.39
C ASP A 10 -1.49 -3.91 -5.54
N ILE A 11 -1.16 -3.48 -6.76
CA ILE A 11 -0.88 -2.07 -7.09
C ILE A 11 -2.06 -1.17 -6.73
N GLY A 12 -3.28 -1.50 -7.16
CA GLY A 12 -4.45 -0.68 -6.86
C GLY A 12 -4.88 -0.75 -5.39
N LYS A 13 -4.57 -1.84 -4.69
CA LYS A 13 -4.73 -1.92 -3.23
C LYS A 13 -3.77 -0.97 -2.51
N VAL A 14 -2.51 -0.90 -2.94
CA VAL A 14 -1.54 0.07 -2.38
C VAL A 14 -1.99 1.50 -2.67
N ARG A 15 -2.44 1.81 -3.90
CA ARG A 15 -3.01 3.12 -4.28
C ARG A 15 -4.16 3.54 -3.36
N LEU A 16 -5.09 2.62 -3.09
CA LEU A 16 -6.18 2.85 -2.15
C LEU A 16 -5.67 3.17 -0.74
N LEU A 17 -4.68 2.42 -0.24
CA LEU A 17 -4.15 2.57 1.12
C LEU A 17 -3.41 3.90 1.34
N ILE A 18 -2.76 4.41 0.30
CA ILE A 18 -2.03 5.69 0.34
C ILE A 18 -2.89 6.89 -0.05
N GLY A 19 -4.09 6.66 -0.58
CA GLY A 19 -5.01 7.71 -1.05
C GLY A 19 -4.65 8.27 -2.44
N ASP A 20 -3.87 7.53 -3.23
CA ASP A 20 -3.47 7.89 -4.60
C ASP A 20 -4.50 7.35 -5.61
N THR A 21 -5.73 7.87 -5.51
CA THR A 21 -6.91 7.34 -6.23
C THR A 21 -7.19 8.03 -7.56
N ASP A 22 -6.67 9.24 -7.78
CA ASP A 22 -6.90 10.03 -8.99
C ASP A 22 -5.85 9.74 -10.06
N VAL A 23 -5.93 8.54 -10.66
CA VAL A 23 -4.98 8.07 -11.68
C VAL A 23 -5.40 8.37 -13.12
N THR A 24 -6.50 9.09 -13.33
CA THR A 24 -6.96 9.50 -14.66
C THR A 24 -7.31 10.99 -14.64
N PRO A 25 -6.53 11.86 -15.31
CA PRO A 25 -5.35 11.54 -16.13
C PRO A 25 -4.16 11.05 -15.29
N THR A 26 -3.29 10.20 -15.87
CA THR A 26 -2.13 9.61 -15.19
C THR A 26 -1.08 10.62 -14.72
N THR A 27 -1.26 11.90 -15.05
CA THR A 27 -0.43 13.02 -14.60
C THR A 27 -0.70 13.45 -13.17
N ASP A 28 -1.88 13.11 -12.64
CA ASP A 28 -2.32 13.55 -11.31
C ASP A 28 -1.98 12.52 -10.23
N ALA A 29 -1.62 11.29 -10.66
CA ALA A 29 -1.13 10.24 -9.78
C ALA A 29 0.20 10.66 -9.15
N GLN A 30 0.33 10.45 -7.84
CA GLN A 30 1.58 10.74 -7.14
C GLN A 30 2.69 9.76 -7.53
N PHE A 31 2.31 8.52 -7.83
CA PHE A 31 3.20 7.45 -8.23
C PHE A 31 2.70 6.75 -9.49
N ASN A 32 3.64 6.30 -10.32
CA ASN A 32 3.37 5.40 -11.44
C ASN A 32 3.26 3.94 -10.94
N ASP A 33 2.69 3.07 -11.78
CA ASP A 33 2.50 1.66 -11.41
C ASP A 33 3.85 0.95 -11.18
N GLU A 34 4.90 1.32 -11.91
CA GLU A 34 6.25 0.78 -11.74
C GLU A 34 6.88 1.17 -10.39
N GLU A 35 6.59 2.38 -9.90
CA GLU A 35 7.08 2.84 -8.59
C GLU A 35 6.37 2.09 -7.46
N ILE A 36 5.08 1.83 -7.62
CA ILE A 36 4.30 1.04 -6.66
C ILE A 36 4.75 -0.43 -6.67
N GLN A 37 5.06 -0.98 -7.84
CA GLN A 37 5.65 -2.31 -7.94
C GLN A 37 7.00 -2.38 -7.21
N ALA A 38 7.86 -1.37 -7.35
CA ALA A 38 9.12 -1.33 -6.61
C ALA A 38 8.93 -1.29 -5.08
N PHE A 39 7.88 -0.63 -4.58
CA PHE A 39 7.55 -0.65 -3.15
C PHE A 39 7.04 -2.01 -2.68
N LEU A 40 6.27 -2.72 -3.52
CA LEU A 40 5.82 -4.10 -3.25
C LEU A 40 7.01 -5.06 -3.20
N ASP A 41 7.93 -4.97 -4.16
CA ASP A 41 9.13 -5.79 -4.22
C ASP A 41 10.01 -5.58 -2.97
N LEU A 42 10.17 -4.32 -2.52
CA LEU A 42 10.92 -3.98 -1.31
C LEU A 42 10.24 -4.50 -0.03
N ALA A 43 8.91 -4.56 -0.05
CA ALA A 43 8.08 -5.01 1.06
C ALA A 43 7.83 -6.53 1.07
N SER A 44 8.46 -7.29 0.16
CA SER A 44 8.19 -8.73 0.00
C SER A 44 6.70 -9.03 -0.17
N ASP A 45 6.04 -8.25 -1.04
CA ASP A 45 4.60 -8.32 -1.34
C ASP A 45 3.65 -8.01 -0.15
N SER A 46 4.18 -7.51 0.98
CA SER A 46 3.31 -6.99 2.04
C SER A 46 2.68 -5.65 1.64
N LEU A 47 1.37 -5.66 1.43
CA LEU A 47 0.58 -4.48 1.05
C LEU A 47 0.72 -3.31 2.05
N LEU A 48 0.72 -3.61 3.35
CA LEU A 48 0.81 -2.56 4.39
C LEU A 48 2.21 -1.97 4.45
N LEU A 49 3.23 -2.83 4.34
CA LEU A 49 4.62 -2.37 4.37
C LEU A 49 4.96 -1.57 3.11
N ALA A 50 4.49 -2.01 1.93
CA ALA A 50 4.60 -1.26 0.68
C ALA A 50 3.93 0.12 0.78
N ALA A 51 2.69 0.18 1.30
CA ALA A 51 1.99 1.43 1.55
C ALA A 51 2.74 2.33 2.53
N SER A 52 3.40 1.77 3.55
CA SER A 52 4.23 2.54 4.49
C SER A 52 5.42 3.21 3.80
N TYR A 53 6.10 2.51 2.89
CA TYR A 53 7.23 3.07 2.14
C TYR A 53 6.79 4.17 1.18
N ALA A 54 5.69 3.94 0.47
CA ALA A 54 5.10 4.94 -0.42
C ALA A 54 4.69 6.21 0.34
N LEU A 55 4.04 6.07 1.52
CA LEU A 55 3.65 7.22 2.36
C LEU A 55 4.85 8.01 2.90
N GLU A 56 5.94 7.34 3.28
CA GLU A 56 7.16 8.02 3.71
C GLU A 56 7.85 8.78 2.58
N SER A 57 7.90 8.17 1.38
CA SER A 57 8.42 8.83 0.18
C SER A 57 7.59 10.08 -0.15
N TRP A 58 6.26 9.95 -0.11
CA TRP A 58 5.35 11.06 -0.35
C TRP A 58 5.49 12.18 0.71
N ALA A 59 5.53 11.84 1.99
CA ALA A 59 5.74 12.81 3.07
C ALA A 59 7.08 13.56 2.91
N SER A 60 8.12 12.87 2.44
CA SER A 60 9.43 13.47 2.18
C SER A 60 9.39 14.44 1.00
N ALA A 61 8.69 14.09 -0.09
CA ALA A 61 8.49 14.98 -1.23
C ALA A 61 7.73 16.25 -0.85
N VAL A 62 6.65 16.12 -0.08
CA VAL A 62 5.89 17.27 0.44
C VAL A 62 6.78 18.16 1.31
N SER A 63 7.50 17.59 2.27
CA SER A 63 8.43 18.32 3.16
C SER A 63 9.57 19.03 2.41
N GLY A 64 10.06 18.42 1.31
CA GLY A 64 11.07 19.03 0.43
C GLY A 64 10.55 20.30 -0.25
N ASN A 65 9.33 20.25 -0.80
CA ASN A 65 8.67 21.39 -1.45
C ASN A 65 8.32 22.51 -0.45
N MET A 66 8.12 22.20 0.83
CA MET A 66 7.86 23.21 1.85
C MET A 66 9.05 24.11 2.20
N LYS A 67 10.28 23.67 1.92
CA LYS A 67 11.48 24.47 2.22
C LYS A 67 11.72 25.59 1.21
N THR A 68 11.05 25.57 0.06
CA THR A 68 11.33 26.48 -1.06
C THR A 68 10.36 27.66 -1.18
N GLU A 69 9.18 27.64 -0.55
CA GLU A 69 8.23 28.76 -0.60
C GLU A 69 7.76 29.17 0.79
N ARG A 70 8.58 29.98 1.47
CA ARG A 70 8.13 30.74 2.63
C ARG A 70 7.67 32.13 2.19
N ILE A 71 6.55 32.19 1.47
CA ILE A 71 5.81 33.42 1.19
C ILE A 71 4.38 33.20 1.70
N GLY A 72 4.04 33.81 2.84
CA GLY A 72 2.68 33.80 3.37
C GLY A 72 2.41 32.68 4.39
N ASP A 73 1.65 33.03 5.41
CA ASP A 73 1.62 32.45 6.75
C ASP A 73 0.78 31.16 6.90
N TYR A 74 0.74 30.29 5.88
CA TYR A 74 -0.09 29.08 5.91
C TYR A 74 0.71 27.80 5.74
N SER A 75 0.89 27.08 6.84
CA SER A 75 1.69 25.85 6.95
C SER A 75 0.88 24.56 6.71
N TYR A 76 -0.04 24.54 5.74
CA TYR A 76 -0.89 23.36 5.47
C TYR A 76 -0.08 22.09 5.13
N GLY A 77 1.06 22.22 4.44
CA GLY A 77 1.88 21.06 4.06
C GLY A 77 2.54 20.31 5.23
N LYS A 78 2.73 20.96 6.39
CA LYS A 78 3.41 20.33 7.54
C LYS A 78 2.49 19.33 8.22
N ASP A 79 1.21 19.69 8.33
CA ASP A 79 0.20 18.81 8.91
C ASP A 79 -0.04 17.62 7.98
N GLU A 80 -0.04 17.84 6.67
CA GLU A 80 -0.19 16.77 5.67
C GLU A 80 0.97 15.76 5.70
N ALA A 81 2.21 16.23 5.71
CA ALA A 81 3.39 15.36 5.82
C ALA A 81 3.40 14.58 7.15
N LYS A 82 2.92 15.19 8.24
CA LYS A 82 2.78 14.55 9.54
C LYS A 82 1.71 13.46 9.51
N THR A 83 0.52 13.72 8.98
CA THR A 83 -0.55 12.73 8.85
C THR A 83 -0.10 11.52 8.03
N LYS A 84 0.59 11.75 6.91
CA LYS A 84 1.15 10.67 6.07
C LYS A 84 2.20 9.84 6.81
N SER A 85 3.09 10.50 7.56
CA SER A 85 4.11 9.82 8.38
C SER A 85 3.49 9.01 9.53
N ASP A 86 2.44 9.51 10.15
CA ASP A 86 1.74 8.83 11.24
C ASP A 86 0.95 7.60 10.72
N LEU A 87 0.35 7.69 9.52
CA LEU A 87 -0.25 6.53 8.83
C LEU A 87 0.79 5.46 8.46
N ALA A 88 1.96 5.87 7.97
CA ALA A 88 3.04 4.93 7.64
C ALA A 88 3.49 4.11 8.85
N LYS A 89 3.61 4.75 10.03
CA LYS A 89 3.93 4.06 11.29
C LYS A 89 2.86 3.05 11.66
N LYS A 90 1.59 3.46 11.58
CA LYS A 90 0.46 2.57 11.87
C LYS A 90 0.48 1.32 10.97
N TYR A 91 0.73 1.46 9.67
CA TYR A 91 0.81 0.32 8.77
C TYR A 91 1.99 -0.61 9.06
N ARG A 92 3.13 -0.08 9.53
CA ARG A 92 4.25 -0.91 10.00
C ARG A 92 3.93 -1.65 11.29
N GLU A 93 3.28 -0.99 12.24
CA GLU A 93 2.86 -1.61 13.49
C GLU A 93 1.81 -2.70 13.23
N GLU A 94 0.86 -2.46 12.33
CA GLU A 94 -0.14 -3.45 11.91
C GLU A 94 0.50 -4.62 11.18
N ASP A 95 1.46 -4.38 10.29
CA ASP A 95 2.20 -5.44 9.60
C ASP A 95 3.03 -6.28 10.57
N ALA A 96 3.72 -5.64 11.52
CA ALA A 96 4.46 -6.33 12.59
C ALA A 96 3.56 -7.07 13.58
N SER A 97 2.34 -6.56 13.79
CA SER A 97 1.33 -7.17 14.66
C SER A 97 0.57 -8.31 13.98
N LYS A 98 0.65 -8.47 12.65
CA LYS A 98 0.06 -9.64 11.98
C LYS A 98 0.85 -10.88 12.42
N PRO A 99 0.23 -11.84 13.13
CA PRO A 99 0.87 -13.13 13.32
C PRO A 99 1.03 -13.79 11.93
N TYR A 100 2.26 -14.10 11.52
CA TYR A 100 2.60 -14.92 10.34
C TYR A 100 2.05 -16.36 10.38
N LEU A 101 1.11 -16.65 11.28
CA LEU A 101 0.42 -17.90 11.48
C LEU A 101 -1.08 -17.69 11.34
N THR A 102 -1.53 -17.32 10.13
CA THR A 102 -2.88 -17.68 9.75
C THR A 102 -2.87 -19.19 9.50
N TRP A 103 -3.48 -19.94 10.41
CA TRP A 103 -3.82 -21.37 10.31
C TRP A 103 -4.83 -21.65 9.15
N ALA A 104 -4.69 -20.95 8.04
CA ALA A 104 -5.43 -21.13 6.80
C ALA A 104 -4.39 -20.84 5.73
N GLU A 105 -3.84 -21.79 5.00
CA GLU A 105 -4.51 -22.93 4.36
C GLU A 105 -3.58 -24.16 4.38
N TYR A 106 -3.86 -25.14 5.25
CA TYR A 106 -3.46 -26.52 4.96
C TYR A 106 -4.62 -27.14 4.17
N ASN A 107 -4.58 -27.02 2.84
CA ASN A 107 -5.58 -27.66 1.98
C ASN A 107 -5.39 -29.19 2.04
N LEU A 108 -5.99 -29.83 3.04
CA LEU A 108 -6.10 -31.28 3.18
C LEU A 108 -7.24 -31.89 2.34
N THR A 109 -7.86 -31.11 1.44
CA THR A 109 -8.93 -31.63 0.56
C THR A 109 -8.40 -32.56 -0.54
N SER A 110 -7.08 -32.72 -0.69
CA SER A 110 -6.49 -33.74 -1.57
C SER A 110 -6.38 -35.13 -0.91
N GLY A 111 -7.02 -35.35 0.25
CA GLY A 111 -6.93 -36.59 1.02
C GLY A 111 -8.25 -37.29 1.27
N SER A 112 -9.08 -37.59 0.26
CA SER A 112 -9.98 -38.77 0.31
C SER A 112 -10.66 -39.06 -1.03
N ALA A 113 -10.02 -39.92 -1.83
CA ALA A 113 -10.72 -40.91 -2.65
C ALA A 113 -9.73 -42.05 -2.96
N ILE A 114 -9.30 -42.75 -1.91
CA ILE A 114 -8.86 -44.13 -2.10
C ILE A 114 -10.12 -44.92 -2.45
N THR A 115 -10.39 -45.09 -3.74
CA THR A 115 -11.43 -45.99 -4.21
C THR A 115 -10.98 -47.41 -3.86
N ALA A 116 -11.44 -47.88 -2.72
CA ALA A 116 -11.35 -49.28 -2.32
C ALA A 116 -12.62 -50.00 -2.81
N GLU A 117 -12.54 -50.59 -3.99
CA GLU A 117 -13.38 -51.72 -4.43
C GLU A 117 -12.39 -52.64 -5.19
N GLY A 118 -12.07 -53.87 -4.78
CA GLY A 118 -12.73 -54.78 -3.85
C GLY A 118 -13.53 -55.82 -4.61
N ASP A 119 -12.80 -56.80 -5.16
CA ASP A 119 -13.23 -58.10 -5.76
C ASP A 119 -13.86 -58.09 -7.17
#